data_AF-A0A842QZ53-F1
#
_entry.id   AF-A0A842QZ53-F1
#
_cell.length_a   1.000
_cell.length_b   1.000
_cell.length_c   1.000
_cell.angle_alpha   90.00
_cell.angle_beta   90.00
_cell.angle_gamma   90.00
#
_symmetry.space_group_name_H-M   'P 1'
#
loop_
_entity.id
_entity.type
_entity.pdbx_description
1 polymer ?
#
loop_
_entity_poly.entity_id
_entity_poly.type
_entity_poly.pdbx_seq_one_letter_code
_entity_poly.pdbx_strand_id
1 'polypeptide(L)'
;MIIAKVNGQTHFIYIIDAHSHIGHDVDGVANENPMAPFGTIDFYKKTYAEVIKETGGNQWSFTSKGKTYEFKITPHPPVYQIFQQAATTSSRYSKLMERMENAWMIDYGIGFPFMDTYRGNDSSALFAASNERVASVVSKFPVSLKMLGYCRVFPDEGQKAIDELRKSILERGLRGLKLHPRSEGWLDHINNSNAIAVLTEAAKMSLPVIFDTRGRQSVYDISELVKATKNQLQRNNPELLPHLKIIVGHCVQGHNGNTDVYNAISDSNTYGEISLTRSPEWDAYVTDFMHKSPAGKNWSKHLLFGSDFPYAFERHAKDVISYLVSKNFFDAGGNIQDVQNILGGNMLRLLPEYNKAPVQQTRVINPVSVHARSQNGTKARDIMARVVVKLLEDRDVDISKFVPVFDGSLRKFTRNFLVETTWNVNDEQKKVWFLMMKLIGDDLVGFGPVGNDGTCSTTGYSYFDPGGFKALSSLSSVHLVDDPDEGWKRLKTLFSKEPAQKRLKPIHRRPTKPMKGGTMRGRKPVKPAKK
;
A
#
# COMPACT_ATOMS: atom_id res chain seq x y z
N MET A 1 -3.00 12.36 2.33
CA MET A 1 -3.48 12.43 0.93
C MET A 1 -3.83 13.85 0.51
N ILE A 2 -3.87 14.11 -0.80
CA ILE A 2 -4.44 15.32 -1.40
C ILE A 2 -5.77 14.95 -2.08
N ILE A 3 -6.82 15.72 -1.82
CA ILE A 3 -8.05 15.71 -2.62
C ILE A 3 -7.96 16.83 -3.62
N ALA A 4 -8.15 16.51 -4.90
CA ALA A 4 -8.28 17.51 -5.95
C ALA A 4 -9.70 17.52 -6.53
N LYS A 5 -10.24 18.70 -6.82
CA LYS A 5 -11.43 18.86 -7.64
C LYS A 5 -11.06 19.52 -8.95
N VAL A 6 -11.44 18.90 -10.06
CA VAL A 6 -11.22 19.43 -11.41
C VAL A 6 -12.55 19.42 -12.14
N ASN A 7 -13.08 20.58 -12.48
CA ASN A 7 -14.40 20.73 -13.10
C ASN A 7 -15.52 19.96 -12.35
N GLY A 8 -15.50 20.00 -11.02
CA GLY A 8 -16.45 19.29 -10.15
C GLY A 8 -16.15 17.80 -9.92
N GLN A 9 -15.26 17.18 -10.70
CA GLN A 9 -14.84 15.80 -10.47
C GLN A 9 -13.82 15.73 -9.33
N THR A 10 -14.05 14.82 -8.37
CA THR A 10 -13.14 14.61 -7.24
C THR A 10 -12.12 13.52 -7.56
N HIS A 11 -10.85 13.81 -7.28
CA HIS A 11 -9.71 12.93 -7.43
C HIS A 11 -9.01 12.75 -6.07
N PHE A 12 -8.65 11.51 -5.74
CA PHE A 12 -7.85 11.20 -4.56
C PHE A 12 -6.41 10.95 -5.00
N ILE A 13 -5.47 11.67 -4.41
CA ILE A 13 -4.04 11.60 -4.71
C ILE A 13 -3.36 11.04 -3.48
N TYR A 14 -2.90 9.79 -3.58
CA TYR A 14 -2.01 9.21 -2.59
C TYR A 14 -0.62 9.80 -2.76
N ILE A 15 0.03 10.11 -1.65
CA ILE A 15 1.44 10.48 -1.63
C ILE A 15 2.20 9.35 -0.96
N ILE A 16 3.08 8.68 -1.70
CA ILE A 16 3.93 7.60 -1.22
C ILE A 16 5.36 8.00 -1.46
N ASP A 17 6.10 8.18 -0.38
CA ASP A 17 7.54 8.35 -0.43
C ASP A 17 8.19 7.00 -0.73
N ALA A 18 8.58 6.80 -1.99
CA ALA A 18 9.16 5.55 -2.46
C ALA A 18 10.64 5.37 -2.07
N HIS A 19 11.26 6.34 -1.38
CA HIS A 19 12.67 6.28 -1.01
C HIS A 19 12.94 6.89 0.36
N SER A 20 13.09 6.05 1.38
CA SER A 20 13.60 6.44 2.70
C SER A 20 14.44 5.31 3.29
N HIS A 21 15.27 5.65 4.28
CA HIS A 21 16.13 4.68 4.97
C HIS A 21 15.74 4.56 6.45
N ILE A 22 15.93 3.38 7.02
CA ILE A 22 15.66 3.02 8.42
C ILE A 22 16.89 2.28 8.95
N GLY A 23 17.33 2.60 10.16
CA GLY A 23 18.51 2.02 10.81
C GLY A 23 19.60 3.05 11.09
N HIS A 24 20.86 2.63 11.04
CA HIS A 24 22.03 3.46 11.34
C HIS A 24 23.16 3.16 10.36
N ASP A 25 23.45 4.11 9.47
CA ASP A 25 24.50 4.00 8.46
C ASP A 25 25.90 4.11 9.10
N VAL A 26 26.91 3.59 8.41
CA VAL A 26 28.32 3.67 8.81
C VAL A 26 28.87 5.10 8.81
N ASP A 27 28.23 6.03 8.10
CA ASP A 27 28.57 7.46 8.10
C ASP A 27 27.97 8.24 9.29
N GLY A 28 27.23 7.56 10.18
CA GLY A 28 26.63 8.12 11.38
C GLY A 28 25.21 8.68 11.18
N VAL A 29 24.69 8.67 9.95
CA VAL A 29 23.30 9.03 9.66
C VAL A 29 22.36 7.95 10.19
N ALA A 30 21.27 8.35 10.86
CA ALA A 30 20.38 7.41 11.53
C ALA A 30 18.90 7.77 11.40
N ASN A 31 18.08 6.74 11.29
CA ASN A 31 16.63 6.77 11.41
C ASN A 31 16.14 5.45 12.04
N GLU A 32 16.50 5.25 13.30
CA GLU A 32 16.22 4.01 14.04
C GLU A 32 14.73 3.80 14.35
N ASN A 33 14.00 4.90 14.54
CA ASN A 33 12.59 4.88 14.90
C ASN A 33 11.84 5.98 14.13
N PRO A 34 11.05 5.62 13.11
CA PRO A 34 10.28 6.58 12.33
C PRO A 34 9.36 7.50 13.15
N MET A 35 8.91 7.05 14.33
CA MET A 35 8.01 7.80 15.22
C MET A 35 8.77 8.68 16.23
N ALA A 36 10.10 8.63 16.29
CA ALA A 36 10.90 9.45 17.19
C ALA A 36 11.06 10.88 16.63
N PRO A 37 11.41 11.87 17.47
CA PRO A 37 11.89 13.16 16.98
C PRO A 37 13.01 12.96 15.96
N PHE A 38 13.01 13.77 14.90
CA PHE A 38 13.93 13.65 13.77
C PHE A 38 13.82 12.35 12.96
N GLY A 39 12.84 11.49 13.25
CA GLY A 39 12.52 10.32 12.42
C GLY A 39 11.67 10.69 11.20
N THR A 40 11.29 9.68 10.41
CA THR A 40 10.51 9.86 9.17
C THR A 40 9.21 10.65 9.36
N ILE A 41 8.48 10.44 10.46
CA ILE A 41 7.21 11.15 10.69
C ILE A 41 7.44 12.63 10.99
N ASP A 42 8.50 12.98 11.70
CA ASP A 42 8.90 14.38 11.92
C ASP A 42 9.32 15.05 10.60
N PHE A 43 10.03 14.33 9.74
CA PHE A 43 10.31 14.77 8.38
C PHE A 43 9.04 15.04 7.57
N TYR A 44 8.02 14.19 7.66
CA TYR A 44 6.73 14.42 7.00
C TYR A 44 6.00 15.65 7.55
N LYS A 45 6.07 15.90 8.86
CA LYS A 45 5.54 17.11 9.50
C LYS A 45 6.20 18.37 8.94
N LYS A 46 7.54 18.38 8.85
CA LYS A 46 8.31 19.50 8.29
C LYS A 46 8.02 19.72 6.80
N THR A 47 7.95 18.63 6.03
CA THR A 47 7.60 18.69 4.60
C THR A 47 6.21 19.28 4.39
N TYR A 48 5.21 18.89 5.19
CA TYR A 48 3.89 19.51 5.14
C TYR A 48 3.93 21.01 5.41
N ALA A 49 4.66 21.45 6.44
CA ALA A 49 4.77 22.86 6.79
C ALA A 49 5.35 23.69 5.63
N GLU A 50 6.39 23.17 4.96
CA GLU A 50 6.97 23.82 3.79
C GLU A 50 6.03 23.82 2.58
N VAL A 51 5.28 22.73 2.33
CA VAL A 51 4.31 22.66 1.23
C VAL A 51 3.18 23.68 1.44
N ILE A 52 2.57 23.74 2.63
CA ILE A 52 1.46 24.69 2.86
C ILE A 52 1.93 26.15 2.80
N LYS A 53 3.19 26.42 3.15
CA LYS A 53 3.80 27.74 3.00
C LYS A 53 3.89 28.14 1.52
N GLU A 54 4.32 27.21 0.67
CA GLU A 54 4.42 27.42 -0.78
C GLU A 54 3.05 27.54 -1.46
N THR A 55 2.07 26.73 -1.05
CA THR A 55 0.72 26.72 -1.65
C THR A 55 -0.22 27.78 -1.06
N GLY A 56 0.20 28.52 -0.04
CA GLY A 56 -0.63 29.53 0.64
C GLY A 56 -1.68 28.96 1.60
N GLY A 57 -1.54 27.70 2.02
CA GLY A 57 -2.43 27.02 2.95
C GLY A 57 -2.64 25.53 2.63
N ASN A 58 -3.43 24.85 3.47
CA ASN A 58 -3.80 23.44 3.26
C ASN A 58 -4.91 23.22 2.21
N GLN A 59 -5.48 24.32 1.69
CA GLN A 59 -6.43 24.34 0.59
C GLN A 59 -6.09 25.52 -0.31
N TRP A 60 -6.00 25.27 -1.61
CA TRP A 60 -5.69 26.30 -2.61
C TRP A 60 -6.40 25.99 -3.92
N SER A 61 -6.46 26.98 -4.81
CA SER A 61 -7.05 26.81 -6.14
C SER A 61 -6.38 27.70 -7.18
N PHE A 62 -6.45 27.30 -8.44
CA PHE A 62 -6.02 28.11 -9.56
C PHE A 62 -6.75 27.68 -10.84
N THR A 63 -6.70 28.55 -11.85
CA THR A 63 -7.20 28.24 -13.19
C THR A 63 -6.03 28.09 -14.14
N SER A 64 -6.02 27.00 -14.92
CA SER A 64 -5.05 26.76 -16.00
C SER A 64 -5.76 26.16 -17.20
N LYS A 65 -5.49 26.70 -18.40
CA LYS A 65 -6.07 26.24 -19.67
C LYS A 65 -7.60 26.06 -19.62
N GLY A 66 -8.30 27.02 -19.01
CA GLY A 66 -9.77 27.02 -18.89
C GLY A 66 -10.36 26.00 -17.90
N LYS A 67 -9.53 25.33 -17.09
CA LYS A 67 -9.97 24.42 -16.03
C LYS A 67 -9.62 24.99 -14.66
N THR A 68 -10.55 24.88 -13.72
CA THR A 68 -10.31 25.22 -12.31
C THR A 68 -9.86 23.97 -11.57
N TYR A 69 -8.75 24.11 -10.86
CA TYR A 69 -8.18 23.09 -9.99
C TYR A 69 -8.29 23.57 -8.55
N GLU A 70 -8.92 22.78 -7.70
CA GLU A 70 -8.96 22.99 -6.25
C GLU A 70 -8.25 21.83 -5.58
N PHE A 71 -7.35 22.11 -4.65
CA PHE A 71 -6.64 21.09 -3.89
C PHE A 71 -6.88 21.27 -2.39
N LYS A 72 -6.93 20.17 -1.66
CA LYS A 72 -7.05 20.13 -0.22
C LYS A 72 -6.24 18.98 0.36
N ILE A 73 -5.33 19.27 1.28
CA ILE A 73 -4.63 18.24 2.05
C ILE A 73 -5.60 17.74 3.13
N THR A 74 -5.76 16.42 3.21
CA THR A 74 -6.62 15.80 4.22
C THR A 74 -6.01 14.49 4.72
N PRO A 75 -6.19 14.18 6.01
CA PRO A 75 -5.86 12.86 6.51
C PRO A 75 -6.66 11.76 5.83
N HIS A 76 -6.02 10.61 5.68
CA HIS A 76 -6.67 9.42 5.15
C HIS A 76 -7.70 8.89 6.17
N PRO A 77 -9.04 8.89 5.90
CA PRO A 77 -10.03 8.75 6.96
C PRO A 77 -9.94 7.46 7.79
N PRO A 78 -9.82 6.23 7.25
CA PRO A 78 -9.72 5.05 8.11
C PRO A 78 -8.43 5.01 8.95
N VAL A 79 -7.29 5.40 8.38
CA VAL A 79 -6.03 5.46 9.15
C VAL A 79 -6.11 6.53 10.23
N TYR A 80 -6.57 7.73 9.88
CA TYR A 80 -6.75 8.83 10.83
C TYR A 80 -7.71 8.45 11.95
N GLN A 81 -8.82 7.80 11.65
CA GLN A 81 -9.79 7.36 12.65
C GLN A 81 -9.20 6.30 13.58
N ILE A 82 -8.45 5.32 13.07
CA ILE A 82 -7.75 4.34 13.92
C ILE A 82 -6.78 5.05 14.86
N PHE A 83 -5.96 5.98 14.36
CA PHE A 83 -5.01 6.74 15.19
C PHE A 83 -5.71 7.62 16.22
N GLN A 84 -6.79 8.30 15.83
CA GLN A 84 -7.57 9.14 16.71
C GLN A 84 -8.18 8.30 17.84
N GLN A 85 -8.83 7.18 17.51
CA GLN A 85 -9.42 6.31 18.52
C GLN A 85 -8.32 5.73 19.41
N ALA A 86 -7.19 5.28 18.86
CA ALA A 86 -6.05 4.78 19.62
C ALA A 86 -5.56 5.80 20.65
N ALA A 87 -5.37 7.05 20.24
CA ALA A 87 -4.92 8.10 21.16
C ALA A 87 -5.95 8.44 22.24
N THR A 88 -7.25 8.36 21.92
CA THR A 88 -8.31 8.70 22.89
C THR A 88 -8.67 7.57 23.84
N THR A 89 -8.56 6.31 23.42
CA THR A 89 -9.06 5.16 24.20
C THR A 89 -7.95 4.32 24.80
N SER A 90 -6.70 4.48 24.33
CA SER A 90 -5.56 3.68 24.78
C SER A 90 -4.49 4.52 25.43
N SER A 91 -4.15 4.20 26.69
CA SER A 91 -3.02 4.84 27.39
C SER A 91 -1.69 4.63 26.65
N ARG A 92 -1.50 3.45 26.04
CA ARG A 92 -0.33 3.07 25.23
C ARG A 92 -0.12 4.00 24.04
N TYR A 93 -1.19 4.49 23.43
CA TYR A 93 -1.15 5.30 22.20
C TYR A 93 -1.57 6.75 22.43
N SER A 94 -1.72 7.20 23.68
CA SER A 94 -2.18 8.55 24.05
C SER A 94 -1.47 9.71 23.33
N LYS A 95 -0.16 9.58 23.06
CA LYS A 95 0.66 10.60 22.36
C LYS A 95 0.67 10.45 20.83
N LEU A 96 -0.09 9.51 20.27
CA LEU A 96 0.01 9.16 18.86
C LEU A 96 -0.45 10.30 17.95
N MET A 97 -1.54 10.99 18.31
CA MET A 97 -2.05 12.12 17.53
C MET A 97 -1.12 13.33 17.58
N GLU A 98 -0.50 13.61 18.73
CA GLU A 98 0.53 14.65 18.88
C GLU A 98 1.72 14.38 17.94
N ARG A 99 2.20 13.14 17.90
CA ARG A 99 3.32 12.73 17.02
C ARG A 99 2.97 12.82 15.54
N MET A 100 1.72 12.55 15.17
CA MET A 100 1.26 12.59 13.78
C MET A 100 0.76 13.95 13.32
N GLU A 101 0.76 14.95 14.20
CA GLU A 101 0.32 16.30 13.87
C GLU A 101 1.01 16.77 12.58
N ASN A 102 0.21 17.15 11.58
CA ASN A 102 0.68 17.62 10.27
C ASN A 102 1.47 16.60 9.41
N ALA A 103 1.67 15.36 9.86
CA ALA A 103 2.36 14.32 9.08
C ALA A 103 1.43 13.51 8.14
N TRP A 104 0.19 13.99 7.94
CA TRP A 104 -0.87 13.26 7.22
C TRP A 104 -0.87 13.42 5.70
N MET A 105 -0.07 14.36 5.18
CA MET A 105 0.01 14.62 3.75
C MET A 105 0.57 13.42 2.99
N ILE A 106 1.73 12.92 3.45
CA ILE A 106 2.37 11.71 2.95
C ILE A 106 1.65 10.51 3.56
N ASP A 107 1.01 9.69 2.73
CA ASP A 107 0.18 8.57 3.16
C ASP A 107 1.02 7.37 3.60
N TYR A 108 2.07 7.06 2.84
CA TYR A 108 3.00 5.96 3.11
C TYR A 108 4.46 6.37 2.86
N GLY A 109 5.38 5.76 3.61
CA GLY A 109 6.82 5.75 3.30
C GLY A 109 7.33 4.35 3.01
N ILE A 110 8.38 4.23 2.22
CA ILE A 110 9.11 2.98 1.99
C ILE A 110 10.49 3.10 2.64
N GLY A 111 10.73 2.29 3.67
CA GLY A 111 12.00 2.22 4.39
C GLY A 111 12.89 1.09 3.91
N PHE A 112 14.16 1.41 3.67
CA PHE A 112 15.24 0.47 3.36
C PHE A 112 16.24 0.37 4.50
N PRO A 113 16.98 -0.74 4.63
CA PRO A 113 18.20 -0.74 5.40
C PRO A 113 19.27 0.15 4.74
N PHE A 114 19.94 0.96 5.56
CA PHE A 114 21.14 1.72 5.19
C PHE A 114 22.29 0.78 4.78
N MET A 115 23.45 1.35 4.43
CA MET A 115 24.71 0.61 4.55
C MET A 115 25.06 0.50 6.03
N ASP A 116 24.22 -0.21 6.78
CA ASP A 116 24.17 -0.07 8.23
C ASP A 116 25.26 -0.83 8.98
N THR A 117 25.41 -0.42 10.23
CA THR A 117 26.22 -1.09 11.26
C THR A 117 25.67 -2.46 11.68
N TYR A 118 24.49 -2.86 11.19
CA TYR A 118 23.91 -4.18 11.42
C TYR A 118 24.35 -5.22 10.39
N ARG A 119 24.88 -4.77 9.25
CA ARG A 119 25.38 -5.60 8.17
C ARG A 119 26.47 -6.57 8.67
N GLY A 120 26.32 -7.84 8.35
CA GLY A 120 27.26 -8.91 8.73
C GLY A 120 27.11 -9.42 10.16
N ASN A 121 26.18 -8.88 10.96
CA ASN A 121 25.92 -9.37 12.33
C ASN A 121 25.17 -10.70 12.37
N ASP A 122 24.74 -11.22 11.22
CA ASP A 122 24.15 -12.55 11.05
C ASP A 122 24.87 -13.24 9.87
N SER A 123 25.38 -14.45 10.11
CA SER A 123 26.15 -15.22 9.12
C SER A 123 25.31 -15.86 8.00
N SER A 124 23.98 -15.88 8.16
CA SER A 124 23.06 -16.47 7.17
C SER A 124 23.02 -15.69 5.86
N ALA A 125 23.07 -14.36 5.92
CA ALA A 125 23.26 -13.46 4.78
C ALA A 125 23.70 -12.08 5.28
N LEU A 126 24.42 -11.34 4.43
CA LEU A 126 25.05 -10.07 4.78
C LEU A 126 24.09 -9.02 5.38
N PHE A 127 22.84 -8.98 4.92
CA PHE A 127 21.83 -8.01 5.36
C PHE A 127 20.72 -8.64 6.23
N ALA A 128 20.87 -9.87 6.70
CA ALA A 128 19.82 -10.57 7.45
C ALA A 128 19.42 -9.83 8.74
N ALA A 129 20.39 -9.32 9.51
CA ALA A 129 20.13 -8.53 10.72
C ALA A 129 19.50 -7.16 10.40
N SER A 130 19.97 -6.50 9.36
CA SER A 130 19.44 -5.22 8.86
C SER A 130 17.97 -5.35 8.44
N ASN A 131 17.63 -6.42 7.71
CA ASN A 131 16.27 -6.70 7.27
C ASN A 131 15.34 -7.05 8.44
N GLU A 132 15.82 -7.82 9.43
CA GLU A 132 15.08 -8.08 10.67
C GLU A 132 14.74 -6.78 11.40
N ARG A 133 15.71 -5.86 11.49
CA ARG A 133 15.50 -4.55 12.12
C ARG A 133 14.41 -3.75 11.42
N VAL A 134 14.49 -3.60 10.09
CA VAL A 134 13.46 -2.90 9.31
C VAL A 134 12.09 -3.56 9.52
N ALA A 135 12.01 -4.88 9.40
CA ALA A 135 10.77 -5.61 9.58
C ALA A 135 10.14 -5.41 10.97
N SER A 136 10.97 -5.43 12.02
CA SER A 136 10.54 -5.25 13.41
C SER A 136 9.89 -3.88 13.66
N VAL A 137 10.26 -2.87 12.86
CA VAL A 137 9.77 -1.50 12.93
C VAL A 137 8.51 -1.31 12.08
N VAL A 138 8.56 -1.71 10.81
CA VAL A 138 7.49 -1.38 9.83
C VAL A 138 6.30 -2.34 9.87
N SER A 139 6.45 -3.52 10.45
CA SER A 139 5.39 -4.54 10.44
C SER A 139 4.49 -4.51 11.67
N LYS A 140 4.54 -3.43 12.45
CA LYS A 140 3.79 -3.26 13.70
C LYS A 140 3.09 -1.92 13.77
N PHE A 141 1.91 -1.90 14.38
CA PHE A 141 1.20 -0.66 14.67
C PHE A 141 2.00 0.21 15.66
N PRO A 142 2.11 1.54 15.45
CA PRO A 142 1.40 2.34 14.46
C PRO A 142 2.11 2.49 13.11
N VAL A 143 3.37 2.04 13.01
CA VAL A 143 4.23 2.31 11.85
C VAL A 143 3.73 1.57 10.61
N SER A 144 3.18 0.37 10.74
CA SER A 144 2.63 -0.43 9.62
C SER A 144 1.48 0.22 8.87
N LEU A 145 0.83 1.23 9.45
CA LEU A 145 -0.19 2.03 8.79
C LEU A 145 0.38 3.23 8.01
N LYS A 146 1.67 3.54 8.20
CA LYS A 146 2.37 4.70 7.64
C LYS A 146 3.60 4.34 6.83
N MET A 147 4.15 3.15 6.98
CA MET A 147 5.36 2.73 6.30
C MET A 147 5.32 1.28 5.86
N LEU A 148 6.06 1.00 4.80
CA LEU A 148 6.37 -0.32 4.28
C LEU A 148 7.88 -0.50 4.39
N GLY A 149 8.36 -1.72 4.59
CA GLY A 149 9.78 -2.03 4.49
C GLY A 149 10.11 -2.85 3.27
N TYR A 150 11.26 -2.58 2.70
CA TYR A 150 11.89 -3.43 1.69
C TYR A 150 13.11 -4.09 2.31
N CYS A 151 13.42 -5.29 1.83
CA CYS A 151 14.66 -5.96 2.20
C CYS A 151 15.81 -5.46 1.34
N ARG A 152 17.03 -5.73 1.78
CA ARG A 152 18.26 -5.53 1.02
C ARG A 152 19.01 -6.85 0.97
N VAL A 153 19.61 -7.18 -0.16
CA VAL A 153 20.45 -8.38 -0.32
C VAL A 153 21.69 -8.04 -1.12
N PHE A 154 22.76 -8.82 -0.97
CA PHE A 154 23.97 -8.68 -1.76
C PHE A 154 24.03 -9.80 -2.80
N PRO A 155 23.81 -9.50 -4.11
CA PRO A 155 23.70 -10.56 -5.12
C PRO A 155 24.89 -11.52 -5.18
N ASP A 156 26.12 -11.05 -4.93
CA ASP A 156 27.30 -11.91 -5.01
C ASP A 156 27.38 -13.00 -3.93
N GLU A 157 26.49 -12.98 -2.92
CA GLU A 157 26.33 -14.14 -2.00
C GLU A 157 25.56 -15.31 -2.64
N GLY A 158 25.10 -15.17 -3.90
CA GLY A 158 24.44 -16.21 -4.67
C GLY A 158 23.18 -16.73 -3.96
N GLN A 159 23.17 -18.01 -3.59
CA GLN A 159 21.99 -18.64 -2.98
C GLN A 159 21.60 -18.00 -1.63
N LYS A 160 22.56 -17.51 -0.84
CA LYS A 160 22.24 -16.82 0.43
C LYS A 160 21.38 -15.57 0.21
N ALA A 161 21.66 -14.81 -0.85
CA ALA A 161 20.87 -13.64 -1.21
C ALA A 161 19.42 -14.01 -1.59
N ILE A 162 19.25 -15.13 -2.29
CA ILE A 162 17.93 -15.66 -2.67
C ILE A 162 17.16 -16.14 -1.43
N ASP A 163 17.82 -16.85 -0.52
CA ASP A 163 17.19 -17.37 0.70
C ASP A 163 16.79 -16.23 1.64
N GLU A 164 17.66 -15.23 1.80
CA GLU A 164 17.37 -14.03 2.58
C GLU A 164 16.23 -13.19 1.98
N LEU A 165 16.19 -13.04 0.64
CA LEU A 165 15.07 -12.41 -0.04
C LEU A 165 13.75 -13.15 0.29
N ARG A 166 13.72 -14.47 0.17
CA ARG A 166 12.52 -15.27 0.47
C ARG A 166 12.09 -15.13 1.93
N LYS A 167 13.02 -15.28 2.86
CA LYS A 167 12.79 -15.14 4.30
C LYS A 167 12.21 -13.77 4.63
N SER A 168 12.82 -12.72 4.11
CA SER A 168 12.38 -11.34 4.33
C SER A 168 10.96 -11.04 3.85
N ILE A 169 10.53 -11.65 2.74
CA ILE A 169 9.19 -11.41 2.18
C ILE A 169 8.14 -12.32 2.84
N LEU A 170 8.42 -13.63 2.92
CA LEU A 170 7.45 -14.63 3.35
C LEU A 170 7.25 -14.64 4.86
N GLU A 171 8.35 -14.55 5.61
CA GLU A 171 8.33 -14.63 7.07
C GLU A 171 8.19 -13.22 7.66
N ARG A 172 9.12 -12.32 7.32
CA ARG A 172 9.19 -10.97 7.91
C ARG A 172 8.19 -9.96 7.35
N GLY A 173 7.55 -10.26 6.23
CA GLY A 173 6.47 -9.44 5.67
C GLY A 173 6.93 -8.15 4.96
N LEU A 174 8.22 -8.04 4.61
CA LEU A 174 8.74 -6.96 3.77
C LEU A 174 8.11 -7.05 2.36
N ARG A 175 8.04 -5.91 1.64
CA ARG A 175 7.17 -5.75 0.45
C ARG A 175 7.92 -5.33 -0.82
N GLY A 176 9.25 -5.42 -0.81
CA GLY A 176 10.10 -5.13 -1.96
C GLY A 176 11.57 -5.37 -1.66
N LEU A 177 12.42 -5.01 -2.63
CA LEU A 177 13.86 -5.22 -2.59
C LEU A 177 14.62 -3.93 -2.94
N LYS A 178 15.67 -3.63 -2.18
CA LYS A 178 16.68 -2.60 -2.45
C LYS A 178 17.99 -3.29 -2.82
N LEU A 179 18.63 -2.80 -3.88
CA LEU A 179 19.96 -3.19 -4.31
C LEU A 179 20.83 -1.94 -4.38
N HIS A 180 22.09 -2.02 -3.96
CA HIS A 180 22.98 -0.85 -3.96
C HIS A 180 24.36 -1.19 -4.54
N PRO A 181 24.47 -1.36 -5.88
CA PRO A 181 25.71 -1.77 -6.55
C PRO A 181 26.95 -0.98 -6.15
N ARG A 182 26.81 0.35 -6.04
CA ARG A 182 27.92 1.24 -5.67
C ARG A 182 28.46 0.98 -4.26
N SER A 183 27.62 1.11 -3.23
CA SER A 183 28.05 0.97 -1.83
C SER A 183 28.43 -0.47 -1.47
N GLU A 184 27.97 -1.44 -2.25
CA GLU A 184 28.28 -2.86 -2.06
C GLU A 184 29.46 -3.35 -2.93
N GLY A 185 30.01 -2.50 -3.81
CA GLY A 185 31.22 -2.82 -4.58
C GLY A 185 31.01 -3.76 -5.78
N TRP A 186 29.82 -3.78 -6.38
CA TRP A 186 29.52 -4.64 -7.55
C TRP A 186 28.96 -3.86 -8.76
N LEU A 187 29.24 -2.56 -8.81
CA LEU A 187 28.84 -1.70 -9.93
C LEU A 187 29.47 -2.15 -11.26
N ASP A 188 30.76 -2.50 -11.25
CA ASP A 188 31.53 -2.85 -12.46
C ASP A 188 31.09 -4.18 -13.09
N HIS A 189 30.35 -5.02 -12.35
CA HIS A 189 29.81 -6.30 -12.81
C HIS A 189 28.33 -6.42 -12.49
N ILE A 190 27.58 -5.32 -12.52
CA ILE A 190 26.15 -5.30 -12.20
C ILE A 190 25.32 -6.26 -13.05
N ASN A 191 25.70 -6.44 -14.33
CA ASN A 191 25.07 -7.39 -15.24
C ASN A 191 25.71 -8.78 -15.12
N ASN A 192 25.47 -9.45 -13.98
CA ASN A 192 25.97 -10.79 -13.71
C ASN A 192 24.84 -11.80 -13.45
N SER A 193 25.16 -13.09 -13.47
CA SER A 193 24.18 -14.17 -13.31
C SER A 193 23.49 -14.16 -11.95
N ASN A 194 24.17 -13.73 -10.89
CA ASN A 194 23.59 -13.66 -9.55
C ASN A 194 22.56 -12.53 -9.45
N ALA A 195 22.84 -11.35 -10.00
CA ALA A 195 21.89 -10.26 -10.09
C ALA A 195 20.64 -10.67 -10.89
N ILE A 196 20.83 -11.34 -12.04
CA ILE A 196 19.70 -11.88 -12.82
C ILE A 196 18.89 -12.90 -12.01
N ALA A 197 19.54 -13.78 -11.23
CA ALA A 197 18.86 -14.74 -10.37
C ALA A 197 18.03 -14.05 -9.28
N VAL A 198 18.57 -13.02 -8.64
CA VAL A 198 17.85 -12.20 -7.64
C VAL A 198 16.65 -11.50 -8.27
N LEU A 199 16.81 -10.88 -9.43
CA LEU A 199 15.70 -10.22 -10.16
C LEU A 199 14.63 -11.22 -10.62
N THR A 200 15.04 -12.41 -11.05
CA THR A 200 14.12 -13.49 -11.41
C THR A 200 13.30 -13.94 -10.20
N GLU A 201 13.93 -14.09 -9.04
CA GLU A 201 13.23 -14.46 -7.81
C GLU A 201 12.29 -13.34 -7.34
N ALA A 202 12.71 -12.08 -7.41
CA ALA A 202 11.86 -10.92 -7.15
C ALA A 202 10.63 -10.89 -8.07
N ALA A 203 10.78 -11.20 -9.37
CA ALA A 203 9.67 -11.30 -10.31
C ALA A 203 8.69 -12.44 -9.94
N LYS A 204 9.17 -13.60 -9.47
CA LYS A 204 8.30 -14.69 -8.96
C LYS A 204 7.44 -14.24 -7.79
N MET A 205 7.91 -13.32 -6.97
CA MET A 205 7.13 -12.75 -5.85
C MET A 205 6.40 -11.45 -6.24
N SER A 206 6.55 -10.99 -7.50
CA SER A 206 6.09 -9.71 -7.99
C SER A 206 6.52 -8.55 -7.09
N LEU A 207 7.80 -8.51 -6.74
CA LEU A 207 8.37 -7.46 -5.91
C LEU A 207 8.82 -6.27 -6.78
N PRO A 208 8.59 -5.04 -6.32
CA PRO A 208 9.36 -3.90 -6.79
C PRO A 208 10.82 -4.03 -6.32
N VAL A 209 11.76 -3.79 -7.24
CA VAL A 209 13.19 -3.76 -6.97
C VAL A 209 13.70 -2.36 -7.24
N ILE A 210 14.21 -1.66 -6.23
CA ILE A 210 14.86 -0.36 -6.39
C ILE A 210 16.37 -0.52 -6.35
N PHE A 211 17.04 0.04 -7.36
CA PHE A 211 18.47 0.20 -7.38
C PHE A 211 18.82 1.59 -6.85
N ASP A 212 19.73 1.65 -5.89
CA ASP A 212 20.46 2.89 -5.60
C ASP A 212 21.51 3.11 -6.66
N THR A 213 21.49 4.29 -7.29
CA THR A 213 22.32 4.58 -8.44
C THR A 213 22.84 5.99 -8.36
N ARG A 214 24.03 6.23 -8.93
CA ARG A 214 24.51 7.58 -9.14
C ARG A 214 25.18 7.66 -10.50
N GLY A 215 24.77 8.65 -11.28
CA GLY A 215 25.35 8.94 -12.56
C GLY A 215 24.86 8.04 -13.69
N ARG A 216 25.10 8.53 -14.89
CA ARG A 216 24.50 8.04 -16.13
C ARG A 216 24.84 6.58 -16.45
N GLN A 217 26.10 6.20 -16.26
CA GLN A 217 26.56 4.85 -16.60
C GLN A 217 25.79 3.78 -15.82
N SER A 218 25.56 4.00 -14.52
CA SER A 218 24.79 3.07 -13.70
C SER A 218 23.35 2.88 -14.19
N VAL A 219 22.71 3.92 -14.74
CA VAL A 219 21.38 3.81 -15.36
C VAL A 219 21.43 2.90 -16.60
N TYR A 220 22.48 3.01 -17.41
CA TYR A 220 22.66 2.19 -18.60
C TYR A 220 22.95 0.74 -18.24
N ASP A 221 23.84 0.50 -17.28
CA ASP A 221 24.20 -0.87 -16.90
C ASP A 221 23.00 -1.59 -16.25
N ILE A 222 22.16 -0.88 -15.49
CA ILE A 222 20.88 -1.40 -15.00
C ILE A 222 19.95 -1.70 -16.18
N SER A 223 19.83 -0.81 -17.16
CA SER A 223 19.02 -1.06 -18.36
C SER A 223 19.45 -2.34 -19.08
N GLU A 224 20.74 -2.59 -19.21
CA GLU A 224 21.28 -3.82 -19.80
C GLU A 224 20.98 -5.06 -18.93
N LEU A 225 21.11 -4.96 -17.61
CA LEU A 225 20.69 -6.01 -16.68
C LEU A 225 19.18 -6.31 -16.81
N VAL A 226 18.32 -5.29 -16.94
CA VAL A 226 16.88 -5.46 -17.16
C VAL A 226 16.63 -6.19 -18.47
N LYS A 227 17.28 -5.80 -19.57
CA LYS A 227 17.17 -6.48 -20.87
C LYS A 227 17.62 -7.94 -20.79
N ALA A 228 18.76 -8.21 -20.16
CA ALA A 228 19.27 -9.56 -19.97
C ALA A 228 18.27 -10.42 -19.16
N THR A 229 17.73 -9.87 -18.08
CA THR A 229 16.71 -10.53 -17.26
C THR A 229 15.42 -10.78 -18.05
N LYS A 230 14.93 -9.80 -18.81
CA LYS A 230 13.76 -9.96 -19.70
C LYS A 230 14.00 -11.08 -20.71
N ASN A 231 15.16 -11.14 -21.35
CA ASN A 231 15.50 -12.18 -22.31
C ASN A 231 15.57 -13.57 -21.65
N GLN A 232 16.03 -13.67 -20.40
CA GLN A 232 16.00 -14.92 -19.65
C GLN A 232 14.56 -15.32 -19.28
N LEU A 233 13.75 -14.40 -18.74
CA LEU A 233 12.36 -14.65 -18.40
C LEU A 233 11.54 -15.01 -19.63
N GLN A 234 11.69 -14.29 -20.75
CA GLN A 234 10.98 -14.58 -21.99
C GLN A 234 11.21 -16.00 -22.51
N ARG A 235 12.42 -16.54 -22.30
CA ARG A 235 12.78 -17.91 -22.70
C ARG A 235 12.29 -18.98 -21.72
N ASN A 236 12.39 -18.70 -20.42
CA ASN A 236 12.22 -19.73 -19.39
C ASN A 236 10.88 -19.63 -18.64
N ASN A 237 10.37 -18.41 -18.45
CA ASN A 237 9.21 -18.06 -17.63
C ASN A 237 8.52 -16.77 -18.13
N PRO A 238 7.96 -16.75 -19.36
CA PRO A 238 7.40 -15.54 -19.96
C PRO A 238 6.25 -14.93 -19.15
N GLU A 239 5.54 -15.73 -18.37
CA GLU A 239 4.49 -15.30 -17.43
C GLU A 239 5.01 -14.38 -16.33
N LEU A 240 6.33 -14.36 -16.05
CA LEU A 240 6.93 -13.49 -15.05
C LEU A 240 7.31 -12.10 -15.58
N LEU A 241 7.28 -11.88 -16.90
CA LEU A 241 7.64 -10.59 -17.48
C LEU A 241 6.83 -9.40 -16.95
N PRO A 242 5.49 -9.49 -16.78
CA PRO A 242 4.71 -8.41 -16.19
C PRO A 242 5.05 -8.15 -14.71
N HIS A 243 5.75 -9.08 -14.05
CA HIS A 243 6.09 -9.01 -12.64
C HIS A 243 7.52 -8.50 -12.38
N LEU A 244 8.35 -8.35 -13.42
CA LEU A 244 9.65 -7.69 -13.34
C LEU A 244 9.44 -6.17 -13.24
N LYS A 245 9.80 -5.58 -12.10
CA LYS A 245 9.50 -4.19 -11.76
C LYS A 245 10.74 -3.52 -11.18
N ILE A 246 11.44 -2.75 -12.01
CA ILE A 246 12.75 -2.18 -11.69
C ILE A 246 12.61 -0.66 -11.53
N ILE A 247 13.08 -0.15 -10.41
CA ILE A 247 13.09 1.27 -10.07
C ILE A 247 14.54 1.73 -10.05
N VAL A 248 14.86 2.75 -10.83
CA VAL A 248 16.17 3.41 -10.86
C VAL A 248 16.12 4.61 -9.92
N GLY A 249 16.77 4.50 -8.76
CA GLY A 249 16.88 5.57 -7.77
C GLY A 249 17.67 6.77 -8.30
N HIS A 250 17.26 7.97 -7.86
CA HIS A 250 17.93 9.24 -8.20
C HIS A 250 18.10 9.51 -9.70
N CYS A 251 17.19 8.99 -10.53
CA CYS A 251 17.37 8.95 -11.99
C CYS A 251 17.34 10.33 -12.68
N VAL A 252 17.02 11.38 -11.92
CA VAL A 252 16.88 12.75 -12.41
C VAL A 252 18.22 13.51 -12.36
N GLN A 253 19.05 13.23 -11.36
CA GLN A 253 20.20 14.06 -10.99
C GLN A 253 21.20 14.22 -12.16
N GLY A 254 21.29 15.43 -12.74
CA GLY A 254 22.20 15.72 -13.84
C GLY A 254 21.82 15.08 -15.19
N HIS A 255 20.55 14.74 -15.40
CA HIS A 255 20.06 14.02 -16.60
C HIS A 255 18.99 14.76 -17.39
N ASN A 256 18.81 16.06 -17.17
CA ASN A 256 17.94 16.90 -18.00
C ASN A 256 18.40 16.90 -19.47
N GLY A 257 17.48 16.72 -20.43
CA GLY A 257 17.81 16.66 -21.85
C GLY A 257 18.41 15.34 -22.34
N ASN A 258 18.60 14.34 -21.48
CA ASN A 258 19.25 13.09 -21.86
C ASN A 258 18.23 12.06 -22.36
N THR A 259 18.10 11.95 -23.68
CA THR A 259 17.17 11.01 -24.34
C THR A 259 17.46 9.55 -24.03
N ASP A 260 18.72 9.18 -23.83
CA ASP A 260 19.08 7.78 -23.55
C ASP A 260 18.65 7.37 -22.14
N VAL A 261 18.81 8.27 -21.16
CA VAL A 261 18.24 8.06 -19.82
C VAL A 261 16.71 8.00 -19.92
N TYR A 262 16.07 8.85 -20.73
CA TYR A 262 14.62 8.80 -20.90
C TYR A 262 14.15 7.48 -21.50
N ASN A 263 14.91 6.94 -22.46
CA ASN A 263 14.67 5.62 -23.04
C ASN A 263 14.80 4.50 -21.99
N ALA A 264 15.86 4.52 -21.19
CA ALA A 264 16.08 3.52 -20.14
C ALA A 264 14.95 3.51 -19.10
N ILE A 265 14.51 4.69 -18.65
CA ILE A 265 13.44 4.85 -17.66
C ILE A 265 12.06 4.52 -18.23
N SER A 266 11.85 4.75 -19.53
CA SER A 266 10.55 4.52 -20.19
C SER A 266 10.33 3.08 -20.66
N ASP A 267 11.24 2.14 -20.38
CA ASP A 267 11.00 0.71 -20.63
C ASP A 267 9.78 0.21 -19.85
N SER A 268 9.04 -0.76 -20.40
CA SER A 268 7.83 -1.32 -19.80
C SER A 268 8.00 -1.86 -18.39
N ASN A 269 9.22 -2.24 -18.00
CA ASN A 269 9.56 -2.82 -16.71
C ASN A 269 10.40 -1.88 -15.84
N THR A 270 10.64 -0.66 -16.29
CA THR A 270 11.48 0.32 -15.60
C THR A 270 10.68 1.54 -15.16
N TYR A 271 11.08 2.08 -14.01
CA TYR A 271 10.58 3.29 -13.41
C TYR A 271 11.77 4.10 -12.90
N GLY A 272 11.64 5.42 -12.88
CA GLY A 272 12.60 6.35 -12.33
C GLY A 272 12.09 6.94 -11.02
N GLU A 273 12.89 6.87 -9.97
CA GLU A 273 12.61 7.52 -8.70
C GLU A 273 13.39 8.84 -8.63
N ILE A 274 12.71 9.92 -8.24
CA ILE A 274 13.11 11.30 -8.53
C ILE A 274 13.79 12.04 -7.38
N SER A 275 14.21 11.33 -6.33
CA SER A 275 14.89 11.93 -5.18
C SER A 275 16.21 12.63 -5.54
N LEU A 276 16.70 13.47 -4.63
CA LEU A 276 17.95 14.25 -4.72
C LEU A 276 17.98 15.36 -5.78
N THR A 277 16.88 15.67 -6.48
CA THR A 277 16.82 16.79 -7.43
C THR A 277 15.83 17.86 -6.99
N ARG A 278 16.29 19.11 -6.92
CA ARG A 278 15.49 20.26 -6.43
C ARG A 278 15.06 21.19 -7.57
N SER A 279 14.07 22.04 -7.31
CA SER A 279 13.74 23.13 -8.23
C SER A 279 14.90 24.14 -8.30
N PRO A 280 15.20 24.72 -9.49
CA PRO A 280 14.45 24.60 -10.75
C PRO A 280 14.85 23.40 -11.64
N GLU A 281 15.86 22.61 -11.26
CA GLU A 281 16.32 21.45 -12.07
C GLU A 281 15.23 20.39 -12.21
N TRP A 282 14.50 20.11 -11.12
CA TRP A 282 13.33 19.22 -11.14
C TRP A 282 12.28 19.69 -12.15
N ASP A 283 11.86 20.95 -12.07
CA ASP A 283 10.85 21.56 -12.93
C ASP A 283 11.23 21.43 -14.42
N ALA A 284 12.51 21.70 -14.72
CA ALA A 284 13.05 21.58 -16.06
C ALA A 284 13.06 20.13 -16.53
N TYR A 285 13.53 19.20 -15.70
CA TYR A 285 13.57 17.77 -16.04
C TYR A 285 12.17 17.22 -16.31
N VAL A 286 11.20 17.45 -15.42
CA VAL A 286 9.87 16.85 -15.56
C VAL A 286 9.14 17.42 -16.77
N THR A 287 9.35 18.71 -17.08
CA THR A 287 8.83 19.32 -18.31
C THR A 287 9.49 18.73 -19.54
N ASP A 288 10.80 18.50 -19.51
CA ASP A 288 11.52 17.93 -20.64
C ASP A 288 11.15 16.46 -20.87
N PHE A 289 11.13 15.65 -19.81
CA PHE A 289 10.71 14.26 -19.83
C PHE A 289 9.26 14.10 -20.30
N MET A 290 8.35 14.98 -19.87
CA MET A 290 6.96 15.00 -20.35
C MET A 290 6.85 15.14 -21.88
N HIS A 291 7.72 15.95 -22.49
CA HIS A 291 7.68 16.22 -23.92
C HIS A 291 8.54 15.26 -24.76
N LYS A 292 9.63 14.75 -24.19
CA LYS A 292 10.64 13.97 -24.93
C LYS A 292 10.69 12.49 -24.57
N SER A 293 10.01 12.04 -23.52
CA SER A 293 9.96 10.61 -23.18
C SER A 293 9.36 9.81 -24.35
N PRO A 294 9.96 8.67 -24.72
CA PRO A 294 9.41 7.80 -25.75
C PRO A 294 8.07 7.16 -25.32
N ALA A 295 7.71 7.19 -24.03
CA ALA A 295 6.40 6.75 -23.56
C ALA A 295 5.26 7.71 -23.96
N GLY A 296 5.57 8.89 -24.50
CA GLY A 296 4.61 9.89 -24.97
C GLY A 296 3.59 10.24 -23.89
N LYS A 297 2.29 10.07 -24.18
CA LYS A 297 1.20 10.38 -23.24
C LYS A 297 1.23 9.56 -21.94
N ASN A 298 2.04 8.50 -21.87
CA ASN A 298 2.21 7.66 -20.69
C ASN A 298 3.45 7.98 -19.86
N TRP A 299 4.22 9.03 -20.19
CA TRP A 299 5.47 9.41 -19.51
C TRP A 299 5.37 9.35 -17.98
N SER A 300 4.29 9.89 -17.41
CA SER A 300 4.12 9.99 -15.95
C SER A 300 3.97 8.65 -15.25
N LYS A 301 3.69 7.55 -15.99
CA LYS A 301 3.66 6.19 -15.44
C LYS A 301 5.04 5.63 -15.09
N HIS A 302 6.10 6.29 -15.56
CA HIS A 302 7.48 5.86 -15.36
C HIS A 302 8.22 6.65 -14.28
N LEU A 303 7.57 7.61 -13.60
CA LEU A 303 8.21 8.38 -12.55
C LEU A 303 7.57 8.11 -11.18
N LEU A 304 8.39 8.08 -10.13
CA LEU A 304 8.01 7.82 -8.75
C LEU A 304 8.55 8.92 -7.86
N PHE A 305 7.71 9.47 -6.99
CA PHE A 305 8.14 10.32 -5.90
C PHE A 305 8.92 9.52 -4.84
N GLY A 306 10.08 10.03 -4.44
CA GLY A 306 10.79 9.61 -3.25
C GLY A 306 11.61 10.76 -2.68
N SER A 307 11.91 10.69 -1.38
CA SER A 307 12.60 11.75 -0.65
C SER A 307 14.09 11.52 -0.51
N ASP A 308 14.53 10.26 -0.42
CA ASP A 308 15.85 9.85 0.07
C ASP A 308 16.12 10.33 1.51
N PHE A 309 15.09 10.41 2.36
CA PHE A 309 15.25 10.72 3.77
C PHE A 309 16.04 9.60 4.48
N PRO A 310 17.03 9.91 5.34
CA PRO A 310 17.39 11.23 5.89
C PRO A 310 18.50 11.98 5.16
N TYR A 311 18.95 11.54 3.99
CA TYR A 311 20.00 12.23 3.22
C TYR A 311 19.48 13.49 2.54
N ALA A 312 18.24 13.47 2.05
CA ALA A 312 17.56 14.66 1.58
C ALA A 312 16.57 15.19 2.62
N PHE A 313 16.71 16.49 2.90
CA PHE A 313 15.83 17.23 3.80
C PHE A 313 14.51 17.63 3.11
N GLU A 314 13.58 18.19 3.90
CA GLU A 314 12.21 18.55 3.51
C GLU A 314 12.12 19.44 2.27
N ARG A 315 13.17 20.23 1.99
CA ARG A 315 13.23 21.10 0.82
C ARG A 315 13.05 20.35 -0.49
N HIS A 316 13.68 19.18 -0.64
CA HIS A 316 13.55 18.35 -1.85
C HIS A 316 12.10 17.87 -2.03
N ALA A 317 11.56 17.23 -0.99
CA ALA A 317 10.20 16.70 -1.04
C ALA A 317 9.16 17.80 -1.27
N LYS A 318 9.35 18.97 -0.65
CA LYS A 318 8.50 20.14 -0.87
C LYS A 318 8.57 20.61 -2.32
N ASP A 319 9.76 20.80 -2.88
CA ASP A 319 9.92 21.32 -4.24
C ASP A 319 9.20 20.42 -5.26
N VAL A 320 9.34 19.10 -5.12
CA VAL A 320 8.64 18.13 -5.98
C VAL A 320 7.12 18.20 -5.82
N ILE A 321 6.62 18.10 -4.58
CA ILE A 321 5.18 18.05 -4.30
C ILE A 321 4.52 19.36 -4.74
N SER A 322 5.07 20.50 -4.32
CA SER A 322 4.53 21.82 -4.62
C SER A 322 4.51 22.11 -6.11
N TYR A 323 5.57 21.75 -6.86
CA TYR A 323 5.58 21.94 -8.30
C TYR A 323 4.47 21.13 -8.99
N LEU A 324 4.33 19.84 -8.68
CA LEU A 324 3.32 18.96 -9.29
C LEU A 324 1.87 19.42 -9.05
N VAL A 325 1.62 20.18 -7.98
CA VAL A 325 0.31 20.73 -7.64
C VAL A 325 0.20 22.24 -7.86
N SER A 326 1.12 22.82 -8.64
CA SER A 326 1.17 24.24 -8.97
C SER A 326 0.58 24.56 -10.34
N LYS A 327 0.17 25.81 -10.56
CA LYS A 327 -0.26 26.31 -11.88
C LYS A 327 0.79 26.08 -12.97
N ASN A 328 2.08 26.24 -12.65
CA ASN A 328 3.18 26.12 -13.61
C ASN A 328 3.25 24.72 -14.24
N PHE A 329 3.04 23.66 -13.45
CA PHE A 329 3.01 22.29 -13.98
C PHE A 329 1.86 22.07 -14.98
N PHE A 330 0.67 22.58 -14.68
CA PHE A 330 -0.50 22.44 -15.57
C PHE A 330 -0.37 23.32 -16.83
N ASP A 331 0.21 24.52 -16.68
CA ASP A 331 0.54 25.39 -17.82
C ASP A 331 1.57 24.72 -18.75
N ALA A 332 2.56 24.01 -18.18
CA ALA A 332 3.56 23.25 -18.93
C ALA A 332 3.01 22.03 -19.67
N GLY A 333 1.78 21.58 -19.37
CA GLY A 333 1.14 20.43 -20.05
C GLY A 333 0.73 19.28 -19.12
N GLY A 334 1.15 19.34 -17.86
CA GLY A 334 0.78 18.36 -16.85
C GLY A 334 -0.73 18.32 -16.60
N ASN A 335 -1.21 17.18 -16.12
CA ASN A 335 -2.61 17.02 -15.73
C ASN A 335 -2.75 16.23 -14.42
N ILE A 336 -3.98 16.15 -13.90
CA ILE A 336 -4.24 15.53 -12.59
C ILE A 336 -3.86 14.05 -12.54
N GLN A 337 -3.91 13.34 -13.68
CA GLN A 337 -3.50 11.94 -13.74
C GLN A 337 -1.99 11.79 -13.60
N ASP A 338 -1.21 12.74 -14.12
CA ASP A 338 0.24 12.74 -13.97
C ASP A 338 0.62 12.92 -12.51
N VAL A 339 -0.02 13.87 -11.82
CA VAL A 339 0.14 14.07 -10.37
C VAL A 339 -0.20 12.79 -9.60
N GLN A 340 -1.34 12.16 -9.91
CA GLN A 340 -1.74 10.90 -9.29
C GLN A 340 -0.75 9.77 -9.54
N ASN A 341 -0.17 9.67 -10.75
CA ASN A 341 0.80 8.64 -11.07
C ASN A 341 2.09 8.85 -10.28
N ILE A 342 2.68 10.05 -10.37
CA ILE A 342 4.01 10.35 -9.83
C ILE A 342 4.01 10.31 -8.31
N LEU A 343 3.03 10.95 -7.66
CA LEU A 343 3.05 11.08 -6.20
C LEU A 343 2.78 9.78 -5.44
N GLY A 344 2.16 8.77 -6.06
CA GLY A 344 1.94 7.51 -5.35
C GLY A 344 1.19 6.43 -6.12
N GLY A 345 0.46 6.80 -7.17
CA GLY A 345 -0.30 5.86 -7.99
C GLY A 345 0.60 4.81 -8.65
N ASN A 346 1.77 5.19 -9.16
CA ASN A 346 2.73 4.23 -9.71
C ASN A 346 3.25 3.30 -8.61
N MET A 347 3.68 3.83 -7.47
CA MET A 347 4.17 3.00 -6.37
C MET A 347 3.13 1.98 -5.92
N LEU A 348 1.86 2.37 -5.76
CA LEU A 348 0.77 1.42 -5.48
C LEU A 348 0.69 0.30 -6.52
N ARG A 349 0.79 0.59 -7.83
CA ARG A 349 0.77 -0.44 -8.89
C ARG A 349 1.91 -1.42 -8.76
N LEU A 350 3.05 -1.01 -8.21
CA LEU A 350 4.23 -1.86 -8.12
C LEU A 350 4.21 -2.78 -6.90
N LEU A 351 3.37 -2.52 -5.90
CA LEU A 351 3.29 -3.38 -4.73
C LEU A 351 2.74 -4.77 -5.09
N PRO A 352 3.21 -5.85 -4.42
CA PRO A 352 2.83 -7.21 -4.75
C PRO A 352 1.31 -7.45 -4.74
N GLU A 353 0.60 -6.84 -3.79
CA GLU A 353 -0.84 -7.05 -3.54
C GLU A 353 -1.75 -6.54 -4.67
N TYR A 354 -1.23 -5.68 -5.56
CA TYR A 354 -1.96 -5.22 -6.74
C TYR A 354 -1.60 -5.98 -8.02
N ASN A 355 -0.62 -6.89 -7.94
CA ASN A 355 -0.19 -7.74 -9.05
C ASN A 355 -0.49 -9.22 -8.82
N LYS A 356 -0.56 -9.61 -7.54
CA LYS A 356 -0.93 -10.93 -7.07
C LYS A 356 -2.01 -10.75 -6.00
N ALA A 357 -3.18 -11.31 -6.26
CA ALA A 357 -4.27 -11.30 -5.29
C ALA A 357 -3.77 -11.87 -3.96
N PRO A 358 -3.89 -11.14 -2.83
CA PRO A 358 -3.57 -11.70 -1.53
C PRO A 358 -4.38 -12.97 -1.29
N VAL A 359 -3.76 -14.01 -0.76
CA VAL A 359 -4.43 -15.29 -0.47
C VAL A 359 -4.47 -15.49 1.04
N GLN A 360 -5.66 -15.83 1.55
CA GLN A 360 -5.82 -16.19 2.95
C GLN A 360 -5.19 -17.57 3.21
N GLN A 361 -3.94 -17.59 3.68
CA GLN A 361 -3.22 -18.84 3.96
C GLN A 361 -3.64 -19.47 5.29
N THR A 362 -3.95 -18.66 6.29
CA THR A 362 -4.41 -19.17 7.60
C THR A 362 -5.88 -19.54 7.51
N ARG A 363 -6.21 -20.79 7.81
CA ARG A 363 -7.61 -21.19 7.99
C ARG A 363 -8.19 -20.54 9.25
N VAL A 364 -9.22 -19.71 9.06
CA VAL A 364 -10.04 -19.17 10.14
C VAL A 364 -11.10 -20.21 10.53
N ILE A 365 -11.12 -20.60 11.81
CA ILE A 365 -11.98 -21.70 12.31
C ILE A 365 -13.44 -21.22 12.40
N ASN A 366 -13.64 -20.04 12.96
CA ASN A 366 -14.95 -19.42 13.12
C ASN A 366 -14.96 -18.06 12.42
N PRO A 367 -15.17 -17.98 11.09
CA PRO A 367 -15.17 -16.71 10.39
C PRO A 367 -16.33 -15.85 10.88
N VAL A 368 -16.03 -14.82 11.67
CA VAL A 368 -17.01 -13.90 12.26
C VAL A 368 -16.77 -12.50 11.71
N SER A 369 -17.85 -11.82 11.35
CA SER A 369 -17.80 -10.46 10.80
C SER A 369 -18.61 -9.49 11.65
N VAL A 370 -18.03 -8.32 11.89
CA VAL A 370 -18.59 -7.26 12.73
C VAL A 370 -19.03 -6.11 11.86
N HIS A 371 -20.26 -5.65 12.05
CA HIS A 371 -20.87 -4.59 11.26
C HIS A 371 -21.24 -3.45 12.20
N ALA A 372 -20.48 -2.36 12.17
CA ALA A 372 -20.74 -1.18 12.96
C ALA A 372 -21.80 -0.30 12.29
N ARG A 373 -22.79 0.17 13.04
CA ARG A 373 -23.83 1.10 12.58
C ARG A 373 -23.71 2.45 13.29
N SER A 374 -23.91 3.56 12.58
CA SER A 374 -23.99 4.89 13.21
C SER A 374 -25.11 4.92 14.25
N GLN A 375 -24.78 5.37 15.47
CA GLN A 375 -25.72 5.40 16.60
C GLN A 375 -25.35 6.52 17.57
N ASN A 376 -26.36 7.20 18.12
CA ASN A 376 -26.21 8.25 19.12
C ASN A 376 -25.16 9.32 18.74
N GLY A 377 -25.16 9.74 17.47
CA GLY A 377 -24.22 10.74 16.93
C GLY A 377 -22.80 10.23 16.66
N THR A 378 -22.47 8.99 17.05
CA THR A 378 -21.19 8.34 16.73
C THR A 378 -21.29 7.68 15.36
N LYS A 379 -20.31 7.93 14.48
CA LYS A 379 -20.28 7.36 13.13
C LYS A 379 -19.86 5.89 13.16
N ALA A 380 -20.42 5.07 12.27
CA ALA A 380 -20.05 3.65 12.13
C ALA A 380 -18.54 3.42 12.01
N ARG A 381 -17.83 4.30 11.30
CA ARG A 381 -16.36 4.22 11.16
C ARG A 381 -15.61 4.45 12.47
N ASP A 382 -16.12 5.31 13.35
CA ASP A 382 -15.47 5.57 14.63
C ASP A 382 -15.66 4.39 15.58
N ILE A 383 -16.86 3.77 15.56
CA ILE A 383 -17.14 2.52 16.27
C ILE A 383 -16.21 1.41 15.74
N MET A 384 -16.10 1.26 14.42
CA MET A 384 -15.22 0.25 13.82
C MET A 384 -13.74 0.50 14.14
N ALA A 385 -13.28 1.75 14.09
CA ALA A 385 -11.93 2.10 14.48
C ALA A 385 -11.65 1.74 15.95
N ARG A 386 -12.62 1.94 16.86
CA ARG A 386 -12.50 1.47 18.26
C ARG A 386 -12.41 -0.05 18.37
N VAL A 387 -13.18 -0.80 17.59
CA VAL A 387 -13.07 -2.27 17.54
C VAL A 387 -11.65 -2.69 17.15
N VAL A 388 -11.09 -2.07 16.11
CA VAL A 388 -9.71 -2.33 15.66
C VAL A 388 -8.68 -1.96 16.75
N VAL A 389 -8.85 -0.82 17.41
CA VAL A 389 -7.97 -0.40 18.51
C VAL A 389 -8.02 -1.38 19.67
N LYS A 390 -9.21 -1.86 20.04
CA LYS A 390 -9.38 -2.89 21.09
C LYS A 390 -8.66 -4.20 20.74
N LEU A 391 -8.63 -4.58 19.46
CA LEU A 391 -7.80 -5.71 19.01
C LEU A 391 -6.31 -5.43 19.22
N LEU A 392 -5.83 -4.24 18.87
CA LEU A 392 -4.41 -3.86 19.04
C LEU A 392 -3.98 -3.71 20.51
N GLU A 393 -4.92 -3.43 21.42
CA GLU A 393 -4.68 -3.43 22.86
C GLU A 393 -4.54 -4.85 23.41
N ASP A 394 -5.24 -5.81 22.81
CA ASP A 394 -5.00 -7.23 23.02
C ASP A 394 -3.63 -7.56 22.39
N ARG A 395 -2.62 -7.83 23.22
CA ARG A 395 -1.22 -8.00 22.76
C ARG A 395 -1.03 -9.20 21.83
N ASP A 396 -2.08 -9.96 21.62
CA ASP A 396 -2.16 -11.10 20.72
C ASP A 396 -2.45 -10.71 19.28
N VAL A 397 -2.74 -9.44 18.97
CA VAL A 397 -3.03 -8.99 17.59
C VAL A 397 -2.23 -7.74 17.22
N ASP A 398 -1.66 -7.74 16.01
CA ASP A 398 -1.07 -6.56 15.38
C ASP A 398 -1.56 -6.41 13.93
N ILE A 399 -1.44 -5.21 13.35
CA ILE A 399 -1.66 -4.97 11.93
C ILE A 399 -0.31 -4.96 11.23
N SER A 400 -0.09 -5.91 10.33
CA SER A 400 1.15 -6.01 9.54
C SER A 400 1.05 -5.24 8.22
N LYS A 401 -0.14 -5.18 7.60
CA LYS A 401 -0.35 -4.48 6.32
C LYS A 401 -1.71 -3.79 6.26
N PHE A 402 -1.73 -2.65 5.59
CA PHE A 402 -2.94 -1.88 5.32
C PHE A 402 -3.00 -1.47 3.85
N VAL A 403 -3.90 -2.09 3.08
CA VAL A 403 -3.92 -2.03 1.62
C VAL A 403 -5.23 -1.40 1.13
N PRO A 404 -5.19 -0.20 0.53
CA PRO A 404 -6.36 0.42 -0.08
C PRO A 404 -6.97 -0.45 -1.18
N VAL A 405 -8.31 -0.49 -1.27
CA VAL A 405 -9.04 -1.20 -2.32
C VAL A 405 -9.61 -0.19 -3.32
N PHE A 406 -9.48 -0.51 -4.59
CA PHE A 406 -9.96 0.30 -5.72
C PHE A 406 -11.03 -0.44 -6.51
N ASP A 407 -11.79 0.23 -7.37
CA ASP A 407 -12.81 -0.38 -8.23
C ASP A 407 -12.31 -0.40 -9.69
N GLY A 408 -11.83 -1.55 -10.14
CA GLY A 408 -11.28 -1.82 -11.47
C GLY A 408 -9.97 -1.10 -11.81
N SER A 409 -9.74 0.11 -11.27
CA SER A 409 -8.54 0.91 -11.50
C SER A 409 -8.17 1.73 -10.28
N LEU A 410 -6.87 2.01 -10.10
CA LEU A 410 -6.38 2.86 -8.99
C LEU A 410 -6.96 4.30 -8.97
N ARG A 411 -7.66 4.71 -10.03
CA ARG A 411 -8.34 6.02 -10.09
C ARG A 411 -9.63 6.04 -9.27
N LYS A 412 -10.23 4.87 -9.04
CA LYS A 412 -11.53 4.71 -8.37
C LYS A 412 -11.34 4.13 -6.98
N PHE A 413 -10.80 4.93 -6.08
CA PHE A 413 -10.62 4.52 -4.68
C PHE A 413 -11.99 4.30 -4.00
N THR A 414 -12.21 3.10 -3.46
CA THR A 414 -13.52 2.69 -2.90
C THR A 414 -13.74 3.09 -1.45
N ARG A 415 -12.67 3.52 -0.76
CA ARG A 415 -12.64 3.66 0.71
C ARG A 415 -12.78 2.35 1.48
N ASN A 416 -12.56 1.22 0.81
CA ASN A 416 -12.42 -0.09 1.43
C ASN A 416 -10.93 -0.43 1.59
N PHE A 417 -10.64 -1.35 2.51
CA PHE A 417 -9.27 -1.73 2.88
C PHE A 417 -9.17 -3.22 3.11
N LEU A 418 -8.09 -3.81 2.61
CA LEU A 418 -7.60 -5.09 3.08
C LEU A 418 -6.59 -4.84 4.20
N VAL A 419 -6.77 -5.54 5.31
CA VAL A 419 -5.94 -5.39 6.51
C VAL A 419 -5.35 -6.76 6.83
N GLU A 420 -4.04 -6.92 6.68
CA GLU A 420 -3.36 -8.13 7.16
C GLU A 420 -3.05 -7.92 8.64
N THR A 421 -3.45 -8.88 9.45
CA THR A 421 -3.23 -8.91 10.89
C THR A 421 -2.41 -10.13 11.27
N THR A 422 -1.57 -9.99 12.29
CA THR A 422 -0.81 -11.10 12.87
C THR A 422 -1.41 -11.42 14.23
N TRP A 423 -1.81 -12.68 14.42
CA TRP A 423 -2.41 -13.19 15.63
C TRP A 423 -1.47 -14.17 16.33
N ASN A 424 -1.29 -14.05 17.64
CA ASN A 424 -0.59 -15.04 18.46
C ASN A 424 -1.62 -16.05 18.97
N VAL A 425 -1.56 -17.29 18.50
CA VAL A 425 -2.51 -18.36 18.85
C VAL A 425 -1.72 -19.60 19.25
N ASN A 426 -1.74 -19.96 20.54
CA ASN A 426 -0.97 -21.08 21.10
C ASN A 426 0.52 -21.02 20.72
N ASP A 427 1.16 -19.87 20.95
CA ASP A 427 2.57 -19.59 20.62
C ASP A 427 2.92 -19.63 19.11
N GLU A 428 1.93 -19.76 18.23
CA GLU A 428 2.10 -19.67 16.79
C GLU A 428 1.57 -18.34 16.24
N GLN A 429 2.33 -17.71 15.35
CA GLN A 429 1.88 -16.54 14.61
C GLN A 429 1.01 -16.93 13.41
N LYS A 430 -0.18 -16.34 13.33
CA LYS A 430 -1.17 -16.59 12.28
C LYS A 430 -1.49 -15.29 11.55
N LYS A 431 -1.27 -15.26 10.23
CA LYS A 431 -1.59 -14.09 9.39
C LYS A 431 -3.02 -14.19 8.86
N VAL A 432 -3.85 -13.18 9.12
CA VAL A 432 -5.26 -13.13 8.68
C VAL A 432 -5.54 -11.82 7.95
N TRP A 433 -6.04 -11.93 6.73
CA TRP A 433 -6.58 -10.83 5.96
C TRP A 433 -8.01 -10.55 6.36
N PHE A 434 -8.28 -9.29 6.66
CA PHE A 434 -9.60 -8.75 6.88
C PHE A 434 -9.98 -7.81 5.76
N LEU A 435 -11.26 -7.74 5.44
CA LEU A 435 -11.83 -6.70 4.60
C LEU A 435 -12.59 -5.71 5.49
N MET A 436 -12.15 -4.45 5.48
CA MET A 436 -12.89 -3.31 6.01
C MET A 436 -13.65 -2.65 4.87
N MET A 437 -14.98 -2.70 4.91
CA MET A 437 -15.83 -2.27 3.81
C MET A 437 -16.89 -1.27 4.25
N LYS A 438 -17.07 -0.22 3.45
CA LYS A 438 -18.21 0.69 3.51
C LYS A 438 -19.43 0.00 2.90
N LEU A 439 -20.41 -0.35 3.73
CA LEU A 439 -21.62 -1.07 3.28
C LEU A 439 -22.72 -0.10 2.85
N ILE A 440 -23.05 0.88 3.70
CA ILE A 440 -24.09 1.89 3.43
C ILE A 440 -23.57 3.24 3.90
N GLY A 441 -23.19 4.12 2.98
CA GLY A 441 -22.75 5.45 3.36
C GLY A 441 -21.67 5.39 4.45
N ASP A 442 -21.56 6.43 5.27
CA ASP A 442 -20.72 6.35 6.47
C ASP A 442 -21.51 5.77 7.68
N ASP A 443 -22.67 5.17 7.41
CA ASP A 443 -23.65 4.70 8.39
C ASP A 443 -23.57 3.21 8.70
N LEU A 444 -22.95 2.42 7.83
CA LEU A 444 -22.71 1.01 8.05
C LEU A 444 -21.35 0.59 7.49
N VAL A 445 -20.50 0.03 8.37
CA VAL A 445 -19.14 -0.42 8.04
C VAL A 445 -18.97 -1.86 8.50
N GLY A 446 -18.56 -2.75 7.59
CA GLY A 446 -18.23 -4.13 7.89
C GLY A 446 -16.73 -4.33 8.08
N PHE A 447 -16.35 -5.23 8.99
CA PHE A 447 -14.99 -5.72 9.18
C PHE A 447 -15.03 -7.20 9.52
N GLY A 448 -14.43 -8.02 8.67
CA GLY A 448 -14.41 -9.47 8.85
C GLY A 448 -13.26 -10.11 8.07
N PRO A 449 -12.88 -11.35 8.43
CA PRO A 449 -11.82 -12.07 7.72
C PRO A 449 -12.24 -12.30 6.28
N VAL A 450 -11.30 -12.41 5.35
CA VAL A 450 -11.61 -12.93 4.00
C VAL A 450 -11.85 -14.44 4.08
N GLY A 451 -12.76 -14.97 3.27
CA GLY A 451 -13.06 -16.40 3.21
C GLY A 451 -11.81 -17.28 3.00
N ASN A 452 -11.81 -18.48 3.62
CA ASN A 452 -10.68 -19.42 3.59
C ASN A 452 -10.34 -19.96 2.18
N ASP A 453 -11.27 -19.87 1.24
CA ASP A 453 -11.13 -20.26 -0.16
C ASP A 453 -10.89 -19.07 -1.11
N GLY A 454 -10.80 -17.85 -0.56
CA GLY A 454 -10.86 -16.61 -1.30
C GLY A 454 -9.49 -16.04 -1.68
N THR A 455 -9.34 -15.74 -2.97
CA THR A 455 -8.36 -14.75 -3.45
C THR A 455 -8.91 -13.34 -3.20
N CYS A 456 -8.10 -12.47 -2.62
CA CYS A 456 -8.48 -11.09 -2.38
C CYS A 456 -8.34 -10.21 -3.63
N SER A 457 -9.40 -9.55 -4.10
CA SER A 457 -9.29 -8.52 -5.14
C SER A 457 -8.99 -7.14 -4.52
N THR A 458 -7.81 -6.59 -4.81
CA THR A 458 -7.43 -5.20 -4.47
C THR A 458 -8.01 -4.18 -5.47
N THR A 459 -8.47 -4.65 -6.62
CA THR A 459 -9.23 -3.86 -7.63
C THR A 459 -10.74 -4.04 -7.49
N GLY A 460 -11.18 -4.53 -6.33
CA GLY A 460 -12.53 -4.34 -5.84
C GLY A 460 -13.40 -5.58 -5.94
N TYR A 461 -14.53 -5.50 -5.24
CA TYR A 461 -15.62 -6.47 -5.30
C TYR A 461 -16.90 -5.71 -5.63
N SER A 462 -17.67 -6.22 -6.57
CA SER A 462 -19.08 -5.83 -6.66
C SER A 462 -19.90 -6.79 -5.80
N TYR A 463 -20.95 -6.30 -5.13
CA TYR A 463 -21.81 -7.12 -4.26
C TYR A 463 -22.47 -8.30 -5.00
N PHE A 464 -22.47 -8.25 -6.35
CA PHE A 464 -23.01 -9.27 -7.24
C PHE A 464 -21.94 -9.97 -8.09
N ASP A 465 -20.66 -9.77 -7.78
CA ASP A 465 -19.58 -10.54 -8.40
C ASP A 465 -19.51 -11.93 -7.75
N PRO A 466 -19.70 -13.03 -8.50
CA PRO A 466 -19.56 -14.39 -7.96
C PRO A 466 -18.20 -14.65 -7.30
N GLY A 467 -17.12 -14.01 -7.78
CA GLY A 467 -15.79 -14.06 -7.16
C GLY A 467 -15.76 -13.34 -5.82
N GLY A 468 -16.35 -12.14 -5.76
CA GLY A 468 -16.59 -11.41 -4.52
C GLY A 468 -17.43 -12.19 -3.51
N PHE A 469 -18.47 -12.91 -3.94
CA PHE A 469 -19.32 -13.65 -3.00
C PHE A 469 -18.55 -14.72 -2.21
N LYS A 470 -17.54 -15.37 -2.81
CA LYS A 470 -16.66 -16.31 -2.09
C LYS A 470 -15.75 -15.59 -1.09
N ALA A 471 -15.09 -14.51 -1.53
CA ALA A 471 -14.24 -13.70 -0.65
C ALA A 471 -15.01 -13.10 0.54
N LEU A 472 -16.29 -12.77 0.32
CA LEU A 472 -17.22 -12.19 1.29
C LEU A 472 -18.07 -13.24 2.01
N SER A 473 -17.86 -14.54 1.79
CA SER A 473 -18.69 -15.59 2.39
C SER A 473 -18.65 -15.57 3.92
N SER A 474 -17.53 -15.16 4.50
CA SER A 474 -17.33 -14.87 5.92
C SER A 474 -18.13 -13.66 6.43
N LEU A 475 -18.50 -12.71 5.55
CA LEU A 475 -19.38 -11.59 5.90
C LEU A 475 -20.85 -12.02 6.02
N SER A 476 -21.20 -13.28 5.73
CA SER A 476 -22.58 -13.77 5.86
C SER A 476 -23.02 -13.96 7.32
N SER A 477 -22.09 -14.24 8.24
CA SER A 477 -22.33 -14.20 9.69
C SER A 477 -22.23 -12.76 10.18
N VAL A 478 -23.33 -12.02 10.04
CA VAL A 478 -23.40 -10.59 10.36
C VAL A 478 -23.71 -10.39 11.83
N HIS A 479 -22.78 -9.76 12.55
CA HIS A 479 -23.02 -9.24 13.89
C HIS A 479 -23.06 -7.72 13.85
N LEU A 480 -24.26 -7.15 13.97
CA LEU A 480 -24.41 -5.71 14.14
C LEU A 480 -23.91 -5.33 15.54
N VAL A 481 -23.04 -4.34 15.61
CA VAL A 481 -22.52 -3.82 16.88
C VAL A 481 -22.64 -2.30 16.93
N ASP A 482 -23.02 -1.81 18.10
CA ASP A 482 -22.98 -0.42 18.51
C ASP A 482 -21.97 -0.19 19.64
N ASP A 483 -21.65 -1.24 20.40
CA ASP A 483 -20.56 -1.31 21.37
C ASP A 483 -19.27 -1.91 20.78
N PRO A 484 -18.14 -1.16 20.77
CA PRO A 484 -16.85 -1.68 20.36
C PRO A 484 -16.36 -2.90 21.16
N ASP A 485 -16.70 -3.01 22.45
CA ASP A 485 -16.29 -4.16 23.27
C ASP A 485 -17.01 -5.44 22.85
N GLU A 486 -18.26 -5.37 22.38
CA GLU A 486 -18.92 -6.52 21.76
C GLU A 486 -18.21 -6.92 20.46
N GLY A 487 -17.96 -5.96 19.57
CA GLY A 487 -17.26 -6.23 18.31
C GLY A 487 -15.91 -6.91 18.50
N TRP A 488 -15.11 -6.40 19.44
CA TRP A 488 -13.84 -7.01 19.82
C TRP A 488 -14.00 -8.45 20.35
N LYS A 489 -14.92 -8.69 21.30
CA LYS A 489 -15.18 -10.04 21.84
C LYS A 489 -15.57 -11.03 20.75
N ARG A 490 -16.36 -10.61 19.77
CA ARG A 490 -16.76 -11.44 18.62
C ARG A 490 -15.55 -11.85 17.78
N LEU A 491 -14.69 -10.90 17.42
CA LEU A 491 -13.50 -11.16 16.60
C LEU A 491 -12.48 -12.05 17.31
N LYS A 492 -12.37 -11.99 18.63
CA LYS A 492 -11.51 -12.93 19.39
C LYS A 492 -11.90 -14.41 19.24
N THR A 493 -13.12 -14.70 18.80
CA THR A 493 -13.56 -16.09 18.63
C THR A 493 -13.05 -16.73 17.34
N LEU A 494 -12.36 -16.01 16.46
CA LEU A 494 -11.89 -16.50 15.14
C LEU A 494 -11.09 -17.81 15.22
N PHE A 495 -10.30 -17.97 16.28
CA PHE A 495 -9.45 -19.14 16.54
C PHE A 495 -9.93 -20.00 17.71
N SER A 496 -10.96 -19.57 18.42
CA SER A 496 -11.58 -20.37 19.46
C SER A 496 -12.45 -21.43 18.81
N LYS A 497 -12.32 -22.70 19.25
CA LYS A 497 -13.38 -23.67 19.00
C LYS A 497 -14.64 -23.11 19.66
N GLU A 498 -15.64 -22.71 18.88
CA GLU A 498 -16.92 -22.32 19.48
C GLU A 498 -17.33 -23.42 20.48
N PRO A 499 -17.76 -23.09 21.70
CA PRO A 499 -18.48 -24.06 22.51
C PRO A 499 -19.68 -24.46 21.65
N ALA A 500 -19.70 -25.72 21.20
CA ALA A 500 -20.63 -26.24 20.20
C ALA A 500 -21.97 -25.52 20.31
N GLN A 501 -22.30 -24.65 19.35
CA GLN A 501 -23.59 -23.97 19.34
C GLN A 501 -24.62 -25.06 19.61
N LYS A 502 -25.29 -24.99 20.76
CA LYS A 502 -26.36 -25.91 21.10
C LYS A 502 -27.31 -25.79 19.92
N ARG A 503 -27.26 -26.74 18.98
CA ARG A 503 -28.16 -26.79 17.83
C ARG A 503 -29.52 -26.53 18.43
N LEU A 504 -30.15 -25.41 18.06
CA LEU A 504 -31.52 -25.14 18.46
C LEU A 504 -32.26 -26.44 18.16
N LYS A 505 -32.80 -27.08 19.21
CA LYS A 505 -33.54 -28.33 19.04
C LYS A 505 -34.49 -28.07 17.87
N PRO A 506 -34.46 -28.91 16.81
CA PRO A 506 -35.28 -28.67 15.64
C PRO A 506 -36.67 -28.34 16.15
N ILE A 507 -37.16 -27.15 15.81
CA ILE A 507 -38.50 -26.73 16.22
C ILE A 507 -39.41 -27.82 15.64
N HIS A 508 -39.90 -28.71 16.50
CA HIS A 508 -40.93 -29.65 16.13
C HIS A 508 -42.13 -28.79 15.77
N ARG A 509 -42.26 -28.46 14.48
CA ARG A 509 -43.49 -27.95 13.94
C ARG A 509 -44.53 -28.97 14.34
N ARG A 510 -45.46 -28.57 15.21
CA ARG A 510 -46.66 -29.38 15.49
C ARG A 510 -47.20 -29.80 14.13
N PRO A 511 -47.48 -31.09 13.90
CA PRO A 511 -48.05 -31.54 12.64
C PRO A 511 -49.23 -30.65 12.32
N THR A 512 -49.13 -29.91 11.21
CA THR A 512 -50.24 -29.11 10.70
C THR A 512 -51.39 -30.08 10.49
N LYS A 513 -52.48 -29.88 11.24
CA LYS A 513 -53.73 -30.62 11.02
C LYS A 513 -54.04 -30.57 9.52
N PRO A 514 -54.37 -31.71 8.88
CA PRO A 514 -54.72 -31.72 7.48
C PRO A 514 -55.84 -30.71 7.25
N MET A 515 -55.59 -29.71 6.39
CA MET A 515 -56.63 -28.78 5.96
C MET A 515 -57.72 -29.62 5.29
N LYS A 516 -58.93 -29.59 5.85
CA LYS A 516 -60.11 -30.15 5.20
C LYS A 516 -60.24 -29.50 3.82
N GLY A 517 -60.33 -30.35 2.80
CA GLY A 517 -60.31 -29.96 1.40
C GLY A 517 -61.29 -28.84 1.07
N GLY A 518 -60.75 -27.69 0.71
CA GLY A 518 -61.50 -26.66 -0.03
C GLY A 518 -61.56 -27.07 -1.49
N THR A 519 -62.77 -27.31 -1.98
CA THR A 519 -63.08 -27.54 -3.39
C THR A 519 -62.40 -26.49 -4.29
N MET A 520 -61.56 -26.95 -5.21
CA MET A 520 -60.95 -26.11 -6.25
C MET A 520 -62.05 -25.46 -7.10
N ARG A 521 -62.19 -24.13 -7.00
CA ARG A 521 -62.95 -23.35 -7.97
C ARG A 521 -62.16 -23.32 -9.29
N GLY A 522 -62.79 -23.84 -10.34
CA GLY A 522 -62.22 -23.97 -11.68
C GLY A 522 -61.65 -22.66 -12.23
N ARG A 523 -60.44 -22.74 -12.77
CA ARG A 523 -59.85 -21.69 -13.60
C ARG A 523 -60.65 -21.56 -14.89
N LYS A 524 -61.17 -20.37 -15.18
CA LYS A 524 -61.73 -20.04 -16.50
C LYS A 524 -60.62 -20.04 -17.56
N PRO A 525 -60.88 -20.54 -18.78
CA PRO A 525 -59.91 -20.58 -19.86
C PRO A 525 -59.62 -19.16 -20.38
N VAL A 526 -58.33 -18.87 -20.57
CA VAL A 526 -57.82 -17.61 -21.13
C VAL A 526 -58.03 -17.66 -22.65
N LYS A 527 -58.69 -16.63 -23.21
CA LYS A 527 -58.86 -16.48 -24.67
C LYS A 527 -57.53 -16.08 -25.32
N PRO A 528 -57.21 -16.58 -26.53
CA PRO A 528 -55.99 -16.23 -27.23
C PRO A 528 -56.05 -14.80 -27.78
N ALA A 529 -54.93 -14.09 -27.69
CA ALA A 529 -54.75 -12.76 -28.28
C ALA A 529 -54.69 -12.86 -29.82
N LYS A 530 -55.41 -11.97 -30.51
CA LYS A 530 -55.36 -11.82 -31.96
C LYS A 530 -54.04 -11.13 -32.36
N LYS A 531 -53.50 -11.58 -33.51
CA LYS A 531 -52.28 -11.11 -34.17
C LYS A 531 -52.31 -9.62 -34.50
#